data_AF-A0A2N8UHI9-F1
#
_entry.id   AF-A0A2N8UHI9-F1
#
_cell.length_a   1.000
_cell.length_b   1.000
_cell.length_c   1.000
_cell.angle_alpha   90.00
_cell.angle_beta   90.00
_cell.angle_gamma   90.00
#
_symmetry.space_group_name_H-M   'P 1'
#
loop_
_entity.id
_entity.type
_entity.pdbx_description
1 polymer ?
#
loop_
_entity_poly.entity_id
_entity_poly.type
_entity_poly.pdbx_seq_one_letter_code
_entity_poly.pdbx_strand_id
1 'polypeptide(L)'
;MKIRPVRASFVNRLAVLTLLVALVALLGGIRARKAPDERWTHQPASLRARPSPLDIFRREYRAHFQLPYREPVDEDPILGNYPSEITQKVAKLSLFGTDRWESSFNLKEILHSLSADYLGLLSAQFHPQRIEMQSQDIREQHFRASQQMVEWMNTNMEPLEVILGQERANNHLQYYSMVRDLAALAKDIPTR
;
A
#
# COMPACT_ATOMS: atom_id res chain seq x y z
N MET A 1 -28.97 -67.12 -22.47
CA MET A 1 -28.13 -66.91 -21.26
C MET A 1 -26.68 -66.92 -21.70
N LYS A 2 -25.92 -65.86 -21.37
CA LYS A 2 -24.50 -65.65 -21.72
C LYS A 2 -23.59 -66.68 -21.04
N ILE A 3 -22.47 -67.03 -21.67
CA ILE A 3 -21.08 -66.93 -21.18
C ILE A 3 -20.14 -67.21 -22.37
N ARG A 4 -19.23 -66.25 -22.66
CA ARG A 4 -18.08 -66.43 -23.57
C ARG A 4 -16.90 -67.00 -22.77
N PRO A 5 -16.11 -67.94 -23.29
CA PRO A 5 -14.80 -68.25 -22.74
C PRO A 5 -13.76 -67.19 -23.15
N VAL A 6 -12.86 -66.95 -22.20
CA VAL A 6 -11.80 -65.95 -22.17
C VAL A 6 -10.49 -66.57 -22.68
N ARG A 7 -9.57 -65.68 -23.12
CA ARG A 7 -8.09 -65.79 -23.10
C ARG A 7 -7.41 -66.15 -24.42
N ALA A 8 -6.69 -65.18 -24.99
CA ALA A 8 -5.22 -65.23 -25.13
C ALA A 8 -4.72 -64.06 -25.99
N SER A 9 -4.34 -62.93 -25.39
CA SER A 9 -3.53 -61.92 -26.09
C SER A 9 -2.93 -60.87 -25.15
N PHE A 10 -2.30 -61.27 -24.04
CA PHE A 10 -1.76 -60.29 -23.07
C PHE A 10 -0.34 -60.56 -22.56
N VAL A 11 0.51 -61.24 -23.33
CA VAL A 11 1.92 -61.48 -22.90
C VAL A 11 2.96 -60.86 -23.85
N ASN A 12 2.60 -60.40 -25.05
CA ASN A 12 3.61 -60.03 -26.07
C ASN A 12 3.87 -58.53 -26.30
N ARG A 13 3.48 -57.63 -25.38
CA ARG A 13 3.73 -56.17 -25.54
C ARG A 13 4.64 -55.53 -24.49
N LEU A 14 5.04 -56.26 -23.44
CA LEU A 14 5.86 -55.70 -22.36
C LEU A 14 7.37 -55.84 -22.57
N ALA A 15 7.82 -56.75 -23.45
CA ALA A 15 9.25 -57.02 -23.66
C ALA A 15 9.93 -56.10 -24.70
N VAL A 16 9.16 -55.43 -25.57
CA VAL A 16 9.72 -54.55 -26.62
C VAL A 16 9.99 -53.13 -26.10
N LEU A 17 9.22 -52.67 -25.10
CA LEU A 17 9.34 -51.33 -24.53
C LEU A 17 10.55 -51.18 -23.59
N THR A 18 10.97 -52.25 -22.90
CA THR A 18 12.14 -52.21 -22.01
C THR A 18 13.46 -52.23 -22.78
N LEU A 19 13.51 -52.82 -23.99
CA LEU A 19 14.73 -52.85 -24.82
C LEU A 19 15.05 -51.49 -25.46
N LEU A 20 14.04 -50.67 -25.74
CA LEU A 20 14.21 -49.36 -26.40
C LEU A 20 14.69 -48.26 -25.43
N VAL A 21 14.36 -48.35 -24.14
CA VAL A 21 14.81 -47.40 -23.11
C VAL A 21 16.30 -47.63 -22.76
N ALA A 22 16.78 -48.87 -22.83
CA ALA A 22 18.19 -49.18 -22.56
C ALA A 22 19.15 -48.71 -23.69
N LEU A 23 18.68 -48.66 -24.94
CA LEU A 23 19.51 -48.26 -26.08
C LEU A 23 19.78 -46.75 -26.13
N VAL A 24 18.82 -45.93 -25.67
CA VAL A 24 18.98 -44.46 -25.62
C VAL A 24 19.92 -44.02 -24.50
N ALA A 25 19.99 -44.80 -23.41
CA ALA A 25 20.91 -44.53 -22.29
C ALA A 25 22.40 -44.77 -22.62
N LEU A 26 22.71 -45.59 -23.63
CA LEU A 26 24.09 -45.98 -23.97
C LEU A 26 24.76 -45.12 -25.06
N LEU A 27 24.01 -44.28 -25.78
CA LEU A 27 24.54 -43.46 -26.89
C LEU A 27 24.64 -41.95 -26.57
N GLY A 28 24.21 -41.51 -25.38
CA GLY A 28 24.21 -40.10 -24.97
C GLY A 28 25.49 -39.62 -24.27
N GLY A 29 26.56 -40.42 -24.26
CA GLY A 29 27.82 -40.10 -23.59
C GLY A 29 28.76 -39.22 -24.42
N ILE A 30 28.73 -37.91 -24.15
CA ILE A 30 29.85 -36.93 -24.16
C ILE A 30 30.61 -36.68 -25.48
N ARG A 31 30.47 -35.46 -26.03
CA ARG A 31 31.65 -34.68 -26.44
C ARG A 31 31.53 -33.21 -26.05
N ALA A 32 32.58 -32.77 -25.34
CA ALA A 32 32.80 -31.43 -24.83
C ALA A 32 32.88 -30.37 -25.94
N ARG A 33 32.25 -29.21 -25.69
CA ARG A 33 32.68 -27.93 -26.26
C ARG A 33 32.82 -26.93 -25.10
N LYS A 34 34.01 -26.36 -24.99
CA LYS A 34 34.47 -25.43 -23.95
C LYS A 34 33.78 -24.06 -24.12
N ALA A 35 33.13 -23.59 -23.05
CA ALA A 35 32.86 -22.19 -22.64
C ALA A 35 31.96 -21.28 -23.55
N PRO A 36 31.21 -20.30 -22.99
CA PRO A 36 31.40 -19.65 -21.70
C PRO A 36 30.29 -19.90 -20.68
N ASP A 37 30.65 -19.67 -19.42
CA ASP A 37 29.85 -19.78 -18.21
C ASP A 37 28.43 -19.19 -18.34
N GLU A 38 27.46 -20.02 -18.66
CA GLU A 38 26.08 -19.77 -18.23
C GLU A 38 26.07 -19.96 -16.71
N ARG A 39 26.39 -18.87 -16.01
CA ARG A 39 25.91 -18.66 -14.64
C ARG A 39 24.41 -18.82 -14.72
N TRP A 40 23.94 -20.03 -14.38
CA TRP A 40 22.64 -20.22 -13.78
C TRP A 40 22.63 -19.29 -12.57
N THR A 41 22.15 -18.07 -12.77
CA THR A 41 21.76 -17.18 -11.69
C THR A 41 20.55 -17.83 -11.03
N HIS A 42 20.82 -18.84 -10.20
CA HIS A 42 20.14 -18.94 -8.92
C HIS A 42 20.48 -17.66 -8.19
N GLN A 43 19.80 -16.58 -8.56
CA GLN A 43 19.80 -15.38 -7.76
C GLN A 43 19.11 -15.82 -6.47
N PRO A 44 19.82 -15.95 -5.34
CA PRO A 44 19.21 -16.43 -4.12
C PRO A 44 18.02 -15.52 -3.81
N ALA A 45 16.95 -16.06 -3.24
CA ALA A 45 15.79 -15.28 -2.82
C ALA A 45 16.16 -14.12 -1.86
N SER A 46 17.39 -14.11 -1.35
CA SER A 46 18.04 -13.01 -0.61
C SER A 46 18.42 -11.77 -1.46
N LEU A 47 18.28 -11.81 -2.78
CA LEU A 47 18.45 -10.67 -3.69
C LEU A 47 17.12 -10.08 -4.17
N ARG A 48 15.98 -10.40 -3.51
CA ARG A 48 14.79 -9.55 -3.65
C ARG A 48 15.20 -8.15 -3.19
N ALA A 49 15.36 -7.23 -4.14
CA ALA A 49 15.63 -5.83 -3.85
C ALA A 49 14.66 -5.38 -2.76
N ARG A 50 15.17 -4.76 -1.70
CA ARG A 50 14.30 -4.18 -0.67
C ARG A 50 13.32 -3.24 -1.38
N PRO A 51 12.02 -3.30 -1.09
CA PRO A 51 11.04 -2.45 -1.75
C PRO A 51 11.46 -0.98 -1.55
N SER A 52 11.35 -0.18 -2.61
CA SER A 52 11.65 1.25 -2.50
C SER A 52 10.66 1.92 -1.52
N PRO A 53 11.00 3.08 -0.93
CA PRO A 53 10.05 3.85 -0.12
C PRO A 53 8.70 4.08 -0.82
N LEU A 54 8.73 4.32 -2.12
CA LEU A 54 7.54 4.48 -2.95
C LEU A 54 6.72 3.19 -3.08
N ASP A 55 7.36 2.03 -3.21
CA ASP A 55 6.65 0.75 -3.27
C ASP A 55 5.98 0.42 -1.93
N ILE A 56 6.64 0.75 -0.82
CA ILE A 56 6.05 0.64 0.52
C ILE A 56 4.83 1.58 0.62
N PHE A 57 4.99 2.85 0.29
CA PHE A 57 3.89 3.83 0.29
C PHE A 57 2.69 3.36 -0.54
N ARG A 58 2.92 2.92 -1.78
CA ARG A 58 1.87 2.39 -2.68
C ARG A 58 1.12 1.21 -2.07
N ARG A 59 1.85 0.30 -1.42
CA ARG A 59 1.25 -0.88 -0.78
C ARG A 59 0.36 -0.46 0.39
N GLU A 60 0.88 0.36 1.30
CA GLU A 60 0.12 0.81 2.47
C GLU A 60 -1.07 1.68 2.06
N TYR A 61 -0.90 2.58 1.08
CA TYR A 61 -1.99 3.37 0.52
C TYR A 61 -3.13 2.49 0.02
N ARG A 62 -2.85 1.44 -0.75
CA ARG A 62 -3.89 0.51 -1.25
C ARG A 62 -4.55 -0.31 -0.14
N ALA A 63 -3.79 -0.68 0.89
CA ALA A 63 -4.29 -1.47 2.01
C ALA A 63 -5.29 -0.67 2.87
N HIS A 64 -4.99 0.60 3.11
CA HIS A 64 -5.76 1.43 4.03
C HIS A 64 -6.78 2.34 3.36
N PHE A 65 -6.48 2.81 2.15
CA PHE A 65 -7.32 3.77 1.43
C PHE A 65 -8.09 3.07 0.31
N GLN A 66 -9.21 2.44 0.67
CA GLN A 66 -10.06 1.64 -0.23
C GLN A 66 -11.08 2.46 -1.04
N LEU A 67 -10.80 3.74 -1.29
CA LEU A 67 -11.55 4.42 -2.35
C LEU A 67 -11.23 3.75 -3.68
N PRO A 68 -12.16 3.73 -4.66
CA PRO A 68 -11.82 3.26 -5.99
C PRO A 68 -10.57 4.03 -6.42
N TYR A 69 -9.49 3.29 -6.69
CA TYR A 69 -8.23 3.83 -7.17
C TYR A 69 -8.53 4.56 -8.48
N ARG A 70 -8.88 5.83 -8.38
CA ARG A 70 -9.02 6.72 -9.51
C ARG A 70 -7.63 7.28 -9.71
N GLU A 71 -7.13 7.12 -10.93
CA GLU A 71 -5.90 7.82 -11.29
C GLU A 71 -6.16 9.33 -11.10
N PRO A 72 -5.22 10.05 -10.45
CA PRO A 72 -5.31 11.49 -10.29
C PRO A 72 -5.31 12.09 -11.70
N VAL A 73 -6.18 13.06 -11.92
CA VAL A 73 -6.30 13.69 -13.23
C VAL A 73 -4.99 14.41 -13.53
N ASP A 74 -4.57 14.43 -14.80
CA ASP A 74 -3.31 15.10 -15.20
C ASP A 74 -3.24 16.59 -14.88
N GLU A 75 -4.40 17.19 -14.58
CA GLU A 75 -4.55 18.59 -14.20
C GLU A 75 -4.33 18.85 -12.70
N ASP A 76 -4.18 17.82 -11.86
CA ASP A 76 -3.99 18.01 -10.42
C ASP A 76 -2.63 18.71 -10.15
N PRO A 77 -2.62 19.94 -9.60
CA PRO A 77 -1.41 20.76 -9.53
C PRO A 77 -0.42 20.23 -8.49
N ILE A 78 0.88 20.39 -8.77
CA ILE A 78 1.92 20.29 -7.75
C ILE A 78 1.72 21.45 -6.76
N LEU A 79 1.75 21.15 -5.46
CA LEU A 79 1.53 22.18 -4.45
C LEU A 79 2.74 23.11 -4.37
N GLY A 80 2.51 24.40 -4.61
CA GLY A 80 3.49 25.44 -4.30
C GLY A 80 3.59 25.74 -2.79
N ASN A 81 2.51 25.52 -2.05
CA ASN A 81 2.42 25.68 -0.59
C ASN A 81 1.47 24.63 0.01
N TYR A 82 1.67 24.28 1.27
CA TYR A 82 0.77 23.34 1.97
C TYR A 82 -0.58 24.03 2.23
N PRO A 83 -1.73 23.34 2.05
CA PRO A 83 -3.04 23.98 2.17
C PRO A 83 -3.24 24.63 3.54
N SER A 84 -3.47 25.94 3.52
CA SER A 84 -3.63 26.73 4.74
C SER A 84 -4.88 26.29 5.51
N GLU A 85 -5.90 25.82 4.80
CA GLU A 85 -7.17 25.35 5.30
C GLU A 85 -7.00 24.21 6.31
N ILE A 86 -6.09 23.28 6.05
CA ILE A 86 -5.78 22.17 6.96
C ILE A 86 -5.09 22.71 8.21
N THR A 87 -4.05 23.51 8.03
CA THR A 87 -3.28 24.06 9.17
C THR A 87 -4.15 24.93 10.08
N GLN A 88 -5.03 25.75 9.50
CA GLN A 88 -5.96 26.60 10.24
C GLN A 88 -7.00 25.77 10.99
N LYS A 89 -7.54 24.70 10.39
CA LYS A 89 -8.50 23.82 11.08
C LYS A 89 -7.83 23.07 12.24
N VAL A 90 -6.63 22.53 12.04
CA VAL A 90 -5.85 21.90 13.14
C VAL A 90 -5.55 22.91 14.24
N ALA A 91 -5.13 24.13 13.89
CA ALA A 91 -4.90 25.20 14.87
C ALA A 91 -6.19 25.57 15.63
N LYS A 92 -7.33 25.67 14.94
CA LYS A 92 -8.64 25.90 15.59
C LYS A 92 -9.00 24.78 16.56
N LEU A 93 -8.83 23.51 16.16
CA LEU A 93 -9.08 22.36 17.02
C LEU A 93 -8.20 22.39 18.27
N SER A 94 -6.95 22.85 18.17
CA SER A 94 -6.06 22.99 19.34
C SER A 94 -6.57 23.95 20.42
N LEU A 95 -7.53 24.83 20.09
CA LEU A 95 -8.18 25.73 21.04
C LEU A 95 -9.34 25.06 21.79
N PHE A 96 -9.76 23.85 21.40
CA PHE A 96 -10.89 23.15 22.01
C PHE A 96 -10.66 22.93 23.51
N GLY A 97 -11.68 23.27 24.32
CA GLY A 97 -11.61 23.18 25.78
C GLY A 97 -10.86 24.33 26.47
N THR A 98 -10.33 25.31 25.71
CA THR A 98 -9.68 26.50 26.25
C THR A 98 -10.63 27.71 26.28
N ASP A 99 -10.23 28.78 26.98
CA ASP A 99 -10.89 30.08 26.97
C ASP A 99 -10.92 30.76 25.60
N ARG A 100 -10.04 30.32 24.68
CA ARG A 100 -9.99 30.77 23.29
C ARG A 100 -10.92 29.97 22.36
N TRP A 101 -11.64 28.97 22.86
CA TRP A 101 -12.64 28.28 22.06
C TRP A 101 -13.88 29.15 21.89
N GLU A 102 -14.13 29.60 20.65
CA GLU A 102 -15.30 30.42 20.36
C GLU A 102 -16.58 29.58 20.31
N SER A 103 -17.69 30.12 20.81
CA SER A 103 -19.01 29.47 20.73
C SER A 103 -19.51 29.28 19.28
N SER A 104 -18.95 30.06 18.35
CA SER A 104 -19.17 29.93 16.90
C SER A 104 -18.50 28.69 16.32
N PHE A 105 -17.50 28.11 16.98
CA PHE A 105 -16.76 26.96 16.48
C PHE A 105 -17.54 25.67 16.71
N ASN A 106 -17.86 25.00 15.60
CA ASN A 106 -18.53 23.70 15.62
C ASN A 106 -17.52 22.57 15.42
N LEU A 107 -17.20 21.86 16.51
CA LEU A 107 -16.25 20.75 16.52
C LEU A 107 -16.56 19.70 15.45
N LYS A 108 -17.83 19.30 15.31
CA LYS A 108 -18.28 18.26 14.36
C LYS A 108 -18.02 18.69 12.92
N GLU A 109 -18.34 19.94 12.60
CA GLU A 109 -18.17 20.51 11.27
C GLU A 109 -16.70 20.70 10.91
N ILE A 110 -15.88 21.16 11.87
CA ILE A 110 -14.44 21.29 11.66
C ILE A 110 -13.81 19.92 11.40
N LEU A 111 -14.16 18.89 12.18
CA LEU A 111 -13.66 17.54 11.95
C LEU A 111 -14.12 16.95 10.62
N HIS A 112 -15.37 17.15 10.24
CA HIS A 112 -15.89 16.65 8.96
C HIS A 112 -15.22 17.33 7.76
N SER A 113 -15.13 18.66 7.78
CA SER A 113 -14.47 19.43 6.72
C SER A 113 -12.97 19.14 6.64
N LEU A 114 -12.29 18.96 7.77
CA LEU A 114 -10.88 18.56 7.79
C LEU A 114 -10.70 17.15 7.20
N SER A 115 -11.58 16.18 7.49
CA SER A 115 -11.54 14.88 6.82
C SER A 115 -11.72 15.00 5.31
N ALA A 116 -12.59 15.90 4.84
CA ALA A 116 -12.77 16.14 3.40
C ALA A 116 -11.51 16.75 2.76
N ASP A 117 -10.82 17.67 3.43
CA ASP A 117 -9.58 18.27 2.93
C ASP A 117 -8.46 17.22 2.79
N TYR A 118 -8.27 16.38 3.82
CA TYR A 118 -7.28 15.30 3.77
C TYR A 118 -7.62 14.26 2.69
N LEU A 119 -8.91 13.95 2.55
CA LEU A 119 -9.40 13.06 1.50
C LEU A 119 -9.06 13.61 0.11
N GLY A 120 -9.30 14.90 -0.11
CA GLY A 120 -8.93 15.60 -1.34
C GLY A 120 -7.44 15.47 -1.65
N LEU A 121 -6.58 15.77 -0.66
CA LEU A 121 -5.13 15.63 -0.82
C LEU A 121 -4.71 14.20 -1.18
N LEU A 122 -5.20 13.20 -0.46
CA LEU A 122 -4.86 11.79 -0.72
C LEU A 122 -5.31 11.35 -2.11
N SER A 123 -6.47 11.83 -2.58
CA SER A 123 -7.00 11.51 -3.90
C SER A 123 -6.28 12.20 -5.07
N ALA A 124 -5.51 13.26 -4.80
CA ALA A 124 -4.85 14.08 -5.82
C ALA A 124 -3.34 14.22 -5.59
N GLN A 125 -2.88 15.25 -4.87
CA GLN A 125 -1.46 15.60 -4.76
C GLN A 125 -0.63 14.58 -3.98
N PHE A 126 -1.25 13.93 -2.99
CA PHE A 126 -0.66 12.85 -2.19
C PHE A 126 -1.02 11.46 -2.71
N HIS A 127 -1.56 11.36 -3.92
CA HIS A 127 -1.79 10.09 -4.58
C HIS A 127 -0.46 9.37 -4.89
N PRO A 128 -0.39 8.02 -4.85
CA PRO A 128 0.85 7.27 -5.09
C PRO A 128 1.51 7.40 -6.47
N GLN A 129 0.86 8.07 -7.43
CA GLN A 129 1.43 8.43 -8.73
C GLN A 129 2.01 9.85 -8.75
N ARG A 130 1.65 10.71 -7.79
CA ARG A 130 2.01 12.15 -7.75
C ARG A 130 2.90 12.52 -6.57
N ILE A 131 2.95 11.71 -5.51
CA ILE A 131 3.64 12.05 -4.26
C ILE A 131 5.14 12.39 -4.43
N GLU A 132 5.82 11.75 -5.39
CA GLU A 132 7.22 12.04 -5.74
C GLU A 132 7.43 13.44 -6.34
N MET A 133 6.37 14.05 -6.89
CA MET A 133 6.41 15.39 -7.49
C MET A 133 6.23 16.50 -6.44
N GLN A 134 5.72 16.18 -5.25
CA GLN A 134 5.62 17.16 -4.17
C GLN A 134 7.01 17.45 -3.63
N SER A 135 7.26 18.66 -3.14
CA SER A 135 8.55 18.94 -2.49
C SER A 135 8.64 18.23 -1.13
N GLN A 136 9.86 18.00 -0.65
CA GLN A 136 10.08 17.41 0.68
C GLN A 136 9.41 18.26 1.77
N ASP A 137 9.53 19.58 1.70
CA ASP A 137 8.92 20.52 2.65
C ASP A 137 7.40 20.37 2.73
N ILE A 138 6.72 20.16 1.60
CA ILE A 138 5.28 19.94 1.55
C ILE A 138 4.92 18.60 2.20
N ARG A 139 5.68 17.54 1.93
CA ARG A 139 5.45 16.22 2.56
C ARG A 139 5.70 16.27 4.06
N GLU A 140 6.71 17.00 4.51
CA GLU A 140 6.99 17.20 5.94
C GLU A 140 5.89 18.00 6.64
N GLN A 141 5.38 19.07 6.02
CA GLN A 141 4.26 19.84 6.58
C GLN A 141 3.00 18.98 6.69
N HIS A 142 2.72 18.14 5.69
CA HIS A 142 1.60 17.20 5.75
C HIS A 142 1.74 16.19 6.90
N PHE A 143 2.94 15.64 7.09
CA PHE A 143 3.22 14.75 8.21
C PHE A 143 3.06 15.46 9.55
N ARG A 144 3.62 16.67 9.72
CA ARG A 144 3.48 17.43 10.98
C ARG A 144 2.03 17.77 11.30
N ALA A 145 1.25 18.22 10.31
CA ALA A 145 -0.16 18.55 10.50
C ALA A 145 -1.01 17.33 10.88
N SER A 146 -0.80 16.20 10.21
CA SER A 146 -1.52 14.95 10.51
C SER A 146 -1.09 14.35 11.85
N GLN A 147 0.20 14.45 12.21
CA GLN A 147 0.71 14.06 13.52
C GLN A 147 0.05 14.89 14.64
N GLN A 148 0.07 16.22 14.53
CA GLN A 148 -0.58 17.12 15.50
C GLN A 148 -2.06 16.80 15.68
N MET A 149 -2.75 16.48 14.58
CA MET A 149 -4.16 16.10 14.61
C MET A 149 -4.39 14.81 15.41
N VAL A 150 -3.58 13.77 15.18
CA VAL A 150 -3.68 12.49 15.91
C VAL A 150 -3.33 12.67 17.39
N GLU A 151 -2.30 13.43 17.71
CA GLU A 151 -1.92 13.74 19.10
C GLU A 151 -3.04 14.50 19.83
N TRP A 152 -3.63 15.50 19.17
CA TRP A 152 -4.76 16.25 19.69
C TRP A 152 -5.98 15.35 19.92
N MET A 153 -6.31 14.46 18.99
CA MET A 153 -7.44 13.54 19.15
C MET A 153 -7.24 12.57 20.30
N ASN A 154 -6.04 11.98 20.45
CA ASN A 154 -5.74 11.10 21.57
C ASN A 154 -5.88 11.84 22.91
N THR A 155 -5.44 13.09 22.97
CA THR A 155 -5.57 13.94 24.17
C THR A 155 -7.03 14.28 24.49
N ASN A 156 -7.87 14.43 23.46
CA ASN A 156 -9.27 14.85 23.59
C ASN A 156 -10.26 13.69 23.37
N MET A 157 -9.83 12.44 23.50
CA MET A 157 -10.65 11.30 23.10
C MET A 157 -11.95 11.21 23.93
N GLU A 158 -11.85 11.31 25.25
CA GLU A 158 -13.02 11.26 26.14
C GLU A 158 -14.08 12.34 25.81
N PRO A 159 -13.75 13.65 25.71
CA PRO A 159 -14.75 14.64 25.32
C PRO A 159 -15.27 14.43 23.87
N LEU A 160 -14.44 13.91 22.97
CA LEU A 160 -14.89 13.56 21.62
C LEU A 160 -15.92 12.42 21.64
N GLU A 161 -15.73 11.39 22.45
CA GLU A 161 -16.69 10.30 22.62
C GLU A 161 -18.04 10.81 23.16
N VAL A 162 -18.02 11.75 24.10
CA VAL A 162 -19.24 12.39 24.63
C VAL A 162 -19.99 13.19 23.55
N ILE A 163 -19.25 13.96 22.73
CA ILE A 163 -19.85 14.87 21.74
C ILE A 163 -20.29 14.16 20.46
N LEU A 164 -19.46 13.23 19.96
CA LEU A 164 -19.62 12.55 18.68
C LEU A 164 -20.31 11.18 18.81
N GLY A 165 -20.20 10.55 19.98
CA GLY A 165 -20.41 9.13 20.18
C GLY A 165 -19.10 8.35 19.99
N GLN A 166 -18.90 7.31 20.80
CA GLN A 166 -17.68 6.49 20.84
C GLN A 166 -17.25 5.96 19.46
N GLU A 167 -18.18 5.39 18.70
CA GLU A 167 -17.90 4.84 17.37
C GLU A 167 -17.37 5.91 16.41
N ARG A 168 -17.99 7.10 16.39
CA ARG A 168 -17.57 8.18 15.49
C ARG A 168 -16.22 8.78 15.89
N ALA A 169 -15.96 8.93 17.19
CA ALA A 169 -14.66 9.39 17.69
C ALA A 169 -13.55 8.41 17.28
N ASN A 170 -13.77 7.11 17.46
CA ASN A 170 -12.85 6.06 17.02
C ASN A 170 -12.63 6.07 15.49
N ASN A 171 -13.70 6.21 14.70
CA ASN A 171 -13.59 6.27 13.25
C ASN A 171 -12.76 7.47 12.78
N HIS A 172 -12.95 8.65 13.40
CA HIS A 172 -12.10 9.80 13.12
C HIS A 172 -10.64 9.53 13.50
N LEU A 173 -10.37 9.00 14.69
CA LEU A 173 -9.00 8.72 15.12
C LEU A 173 -8.32 7.72 14.19
N GLN A 174 -9.03 6.65 13.78
CA GLN A 174 -8.53 5.67 12.82
C GLN A 174 -8.21 6.31 11.47
N TYR A 175 -9.13 7.15 10.96
CA TYR A 175 -8.91 7.88 9.71
C TYR A 175 -7.67 8.78 9.78
N TYR A 176 -7.56 9.64 10.79
CA TYR A 176 -6.41 10.55 10.91
C TYR A 176 -5.10 9.82 11.22
N SER A 177 -5.15 8.69 11.93
CA SER A 177 -3.98 7.83 12.14
C SER A 177 -3.47 7.23 10.82
N MET A 178 -4.38 6.74 9.98
CA MET A 178 -4.03 6.30 8.63
C MET A 178 -3.39 7.43 7.83
N VAL A 179 -3.99 8.63 7.82
CA VAL A 179 -3.42 9.79 7.09
C VAL A 179 -2.00 10.08 7.57
N ARG A 180 -1.78 10.12 8.90
CA ARG A 180 -0.46 10.31 9.50
C ARG A 180 0.53 9.24 9.06
N ASP A 181 0.11 7.97 9.07
CA ASP A 181 1.00 6.85 8.72
C ASP A 181 1.40 6.90 7.24
N LEU A 182 0.47 7.24 6.34
CA LEU A 182 0.79 7.49 4.94
C LEU A 182 1.72 8.70 4.79
N ALA A 183 1.49 9.79 5.52
CA ALA A 183 2.35 10.96 5.49
C ALA A 183 3.78 10.66 6.00
N ALA A 184 3.90 9.81 7.03
CA ALA A 184 5.17 9.34 7.57
C ALA A 184 5.98 8.53 6.56
N LEU A 185 5.32 7.74 5.73
CA LEU A 185 5.96 7.02 4.62
C LEU A 185 6.34 7.97 3.49
N ALA A 186 5.45 8.91 3.15
CA ALA A 186 5.63 9.85 2.07
C ALA A 186 6.85 10.77 2.27
N LYS A 187 7.11 11.25 3.50
CA LYS A 187 8.27 12.12 3.77
C LYS A 187 9.62 11.50 3.39
N ASP A 188 9.73 10.17 3.38
CA ASP A 188 10.97 9.46 3.08
C ASP A 188 11.12 9.09 1.59
N ILE A 189 10.15 9.47 0.74
CA ILE A 189 10.20 9.24 -0.70
C ILE A 189 11.14 10.29 -1.34
N PRO A 190 12.14 9.88 -2.15
CA PRO A 190 12.95 10.81 -2.92
C PRO A 190 12.12 11.62 -3.91
N THR A 191 12.40 12.93 -4.02
CA THR A 191 11.76 13.79 -5.02
C THR A 191 12.33 13.49 -6.41
N ARG A 192 11.48 13.55 -7.45
CA ARG A 192 11.89 13.43 -8.85
C ARG A 192 12.38 14.73 -9.46
#